data_AF-A7SYC4-F1
#
_entry.id   AF-A7SYC4-F1
#
_cell.length_a   1.000
_cell.length_b   1.000
_cell.length_c   1.000
_cell.angle_alpha   90.00
_cell.angle_beta   90.00
_cell.angle_gamma   90.00
#
_symmetry.space_group_name_H-M   'P 1'
#
loop_
_entity.id
_entity.type
_entity.pdbx_description
1 polymer ?
#
loop_
_entity_poly.entity_id
_entity_poly.type
_entity_poly.pdbx_seq_one_letter_code
_entity_poly.pdbx_strand_id
1 'polypeptide(L)'
;MARLGAHAHEKSWCASTKSENQWLSVTLSKAYPINGLAVKGNEILDQWTQTIKIEYTDDLIHCPRGIEFYDYTEGGRTRIFRGYRDRETAVKSALSQPIVLRFLRFYPTRWYEYPGLRVELYG
;
A
#
# COMPACT_ATOMS: atom_id res chain seq x y z
N MET A 1 -5.81 -2.98 -11.63
CA MET A 1 -6.92 -2.01 -11.67
C MET A 1 -6.68 -1.01 -10.55
N ALA A 2 -6.49 0.28 -10.84
CA ALA A 2 -6.34 1.34 -9.84
C ALA A 2 -7.15 2.56 -10.31
N ARG A 3 -8.16 2.97 -9.51
CA ARG A 3 -8.86 4.26 -9.61
C ARG A 3 -9.72 4.42 -8.35
N LEU A 4 -9.74 5.56 -7.67
CA LEU A 4 -10.20 6.87 -8.14
C LEU A 4 -9.28 8.01 -7.63
N GLY A 5 -9.02 9.03 -8.47
CA GLY A 5 -8.19 10.21 -8.14
C GLY A 5 -6.91 10.41 -8.97
N ALA A 6 -6.57 9.47 -9.87
CA ALA A 6 -5.35 9.51 -10.67
C ALA A 6 -5.55 10.15 -12.05
N HIS A 7 -4.65 11.06 -12.44
CA HIS A 7 -4.49 11.51 -13.82
C HIS A 7 -4.17 10.29 -14.70
N ALA A 8 -4.96 10.14 -15.76
CA ALA A 8 -5.18 8.90 -16.48
C ALA A 8 -4.12 8.58 -17.56
N HIS A 9 -2.84 8.88 -17.32
CA HIS A 9 -1.80 8.68 -18.33
C HIS A 9 -0.60 7.82 -17.90
N GLU A 10 -0.57 7.31 -16.67
CA GLU A 10 0.64 6.67 -16.13
C GLU A 10 0.33 5.37 -15.41
N LYS A 11 1.17 4.35 -15.60
CA LYS A 11 1.05 2.98 -15.03
C LYS A 11 1.23 2.93 -13.49
N SER A 12 1.11 4.06 -12.79
CA SER A 12 1.44 4.27 -11.38
C SER A 12 0.37 5.09 -10.69
N TRP A 13 0.17 4.87 -9.39
CA TRP A 13 -0.56 5.81 -8.55
C TRP A 13 0.41 6.89 -8.05
N CYS A 14 -0.01 8.15 -8.11
CA CYS A 14 0.70 9.30 -7.54
C CYS A 14 -0.27 10.02 -6.60
N ALA A 15 0.18 10.42 -5.40
CA ALA A 15 -0.69 11.20 -4.54
C ALA A 15 -0.87 12.62 -5.07
N SER A 16 -2.05 13.19 -4.80
CA SER A 16 -2.38 14.57 -5.18
C SER A 16 -1.60 15.61 -4.37
N THR A 17 -1.16 15.25 -3.15
CA THR A 17 -0.44 16.16 -2.23
C THR A 17 0.74 15.47 -1.55
N LYS A 18 1.74 16.25 -1.11
CA LYS A 18 2.88 15.77 -0.31
C LYS A 18 2.48 15.62 1.16
N SER A 19 1.60 14.67 1.47
CA SER A 19 1.10 14.43 2.84
C SER A 19 1.09 12.94 3.18
N GLU A 20 1.41 12.60 4.43
CA GLU A 20 1.34 11.24 4.98
C GLU A 20 -0.11 10.72 5.10
N ASN A 21 -1.11 11.61 4.94
CA ASN A 21 -2.53 11.24 4.97
C ASN A 21 -3.04 10.71 3.61
N GLN A 22 -2.15 10.55 2.63
CA GLN A 22 -2.49 10.00 1.33
C GLN A 22 -2.31 8.49 1.33
N TRP A 23 -3.25 7.77 0.72
CA TRP A 23 -3.17 6.32 0.63
C TRP A 23 -3.64 5.79 -0.72
N LEU A 24 -3.10 4.62 -1.08
CA LEU A 24 -3.59 3.79 -2.17
C LEU A 24 -4.40 2.64 -1.56
N SER A 25 -5.69 2.53 -1.90
CA SER A 25 -6.52 1.40 -1.46
C SER A 25 -6.64 0.36 -2.56
N VAL A 26 -6.55 -0.89 -2.14
CA VAL A 26 -6.77 -2.09 -2.93
C VAL A 26 -7.95 -2.84 -2.32
N THR A 27 -8.96 -3.10 -3.15
CA THR A 27 -10.12 -3.92 -2.78
C THR A 27 -10.10 -5.21 -3.57
N LEU A 28 -10.15 -6.34 -2.87
CA LEU A 28 -10.24 -7.68 -3.43
C LEU A 28 -11.72 -8.11 -3.54
N SER A 29 -12.00 -9.06 -4.42
CA SER A 29 -13.37 -9.56 -4.64
C SER A 29 -13.95 -10.27 -3.41
N LYS A 30 -13.09 -10.92 -2.62
CA LYS A 30 -13.38 -11.57 -1.35
C LYS A 30 -12.15 -11.48 -0.44
N ALA A 31 -12.26 -11.96 0.79
CA ALA A 31 -11.10 -12.06 1.67
C ALA A 31 -10.13 -13.15 1.17
N TYR A 32 -8.84 -12.83 1.13
CA TYR A 32 -7.75 -13.75 0.77
C TYR A 32 -6.67 -13.74 1.85
N PRO A 33 -6.01 -14.88 2.12
CA PRO A 33 -4.78 -14.89 2.89
C PRO A 33 -3.67 -14.27 2.06
N ILE A 34 -2.97 -13.29 2.62
CA ILE A 34 -1.83 -12.61 2.00
C ILE A 34 -0.61 -12.91 2.86
N ASN A 35 0.47 -13.36 2.22
CA ASN A 35 1.74 -13.71 2.87
C ASN A 35 2.89 -12.78 2.49
N GLY A 36 2.67 -11.90 1.51
CA GLY A 36 3.69 -10.97 1.06
C GLY A 36 3.13 -9.85 0.20
N LEU A 37 3.97 -8.85 0.00
CA LEU A 37 3.69 -7.73 -0.89
C LEU A 37 4.95 -7.33 -1.65
N ALA A 38 4.74 -6.77 -2.84
CA ALA A 38 5.73 -6.00 -3.56
C ALA A 38 5.23 -4.57 -3.73
N VAL A 39 6.14 -3.62 -3.59
CA VAL A 39 5.91 -2.22 -3.95
C VAL A 39 6.78 -1.91 -5.16
N LYS A 40 6.37 -0.96 -6.01
CA LYS A 40 7.14 -0.30 -7.07
C LYS A 40 6.97 1.21 -7.17
N GLY A 41 8.06 1.93 -7.49
CA GLY A 41 8.07 3.38 -7.71
C GLY A 41 7.40 3.78 -9.03
N ASN A 42 7.27 5.10 -9.26
CA ASN A 42 6.86 5.60 -10.57
C ASN A 42 8.04 5.48 -11.55
N GLU A 43 7.79 4.92 -12.73
CA GLU A 43 8.79 4.70 -13.78
C GLU A 43 8.99 5.94 -14.66
N ILE A 44 8.05 6.90 -14.62
CA ILE A 44 7.97 8.02 -15.57
C ILE A 44 8.55 9.31 -14.98
N LEU A 45 8.39 9.51 -13.67
CA LEU A 45 8.87 10.70 -12.95
C LEU A 45 9.90 10.26 -11.89
N ASP A 46 10.93 11.08 -11.63
CA ASP A 46 11.92 10.86 -10.55
C ASP A 46 11.28 11.07 -9.16
N GLN A 47 10.30 10.23 -8.85
CA GLN A 47 9.45 10.28 -7.67
C GLN A 47 9.26 8.85 -7.16
N TRP A 48 9.65 8.60 -5.91
CA TRP A 48 9.54 7.28 -5.32
C TRP A 48 9.25 7.31 -3.83
N THR A 49 8.53 6.28 -3.38
CA THR A 49 8.26 6.06 -1.97
C THR A 49 9.39 5.24 -1.35
N GLN A 50 10.04 5.79 -0.33
CA GLN A 50 11.16 5.21 0.39
C GLN A 50 10.70 4.26 1.49
N THR A 51 9.56 4.54 2.13
CA THR A 51 8.96 3.66 3.14
C THR A 51 7.45 3.75 3.10
N ILE A 52 6.79 2.64 3.45
CA ILE A 52 5.34 2.57 3.58
C ILE A 52 4.95 1.89 4.90
N LYS A 53 3.74 2.19 5.37
CA LYS A 53 2.99 1.31 6.29
C LYS A 53 1.73 0.81 5.57
N ILE A 54 1.13 -0.26 6.07
CA ILE A 54 -0.14 -0.77 5.53
C ILE A 54 -1.18 -0.89 6.64
N GLU A 55 -2.44 -0.66 6.27
CA GLU A 55 -3.59 -0.98 7.10
C GLU A 55 -4.53 -1.89 6.32
N TYR A 56 -5.14 -2.86 6.98
CA TYR A 56 -5.98 -3.85 6.34
C TYR A 56 -7.26 -4.12 7.13
N THR A 57 -8.21 -4.74 6.45
CA THR A 57 -9.41 -5.30 7.05
C THR A 57 -9.98 -6.39 6.14
N ASP A 58 -10.52 -7.44 6.72
CA ASP A 58 -11.27 -8.47 6.00
C ASP A 58 -12.76 -8.10 5.84
N ASP A 59 -13.16 -6.97 6.43
CA ASP A 59 -14.51 -6.58 6.81
C ASP A 59 -15.63 -7.49 6.28
N LEU A 60 -15.88 -8.53 7.07
CA LEU A 60 -17.09 -9.35 7.06
C LEU A 60 -18.13 -8.86 8.09
N ILE A 61 -17.84 -7.79 8.85
CA ILE A 61 -18.63 -7.32 9.99
C ILE A 61 -18.94 -5.85 9.78
N HIS A 62 -20.09 -5.58 9.16
CA HIS A 62 -20.66 -4.24 9.06
C HIS A 62 -20.68 -3.55 10.44
N CYS A 63 -19.67 -2.72 10.71
CA CYS A 63 -19.66 -1.87 11.88
C CYS A 63 -20.59 -0.67 11.60
N PRO A 64 -21.53 -0.33 12.50
CA PRO A 64 -22.43 0.81 12.34
C PRO A 64 -21.70 2.16 12.17
N ARG A 65 -20.42 2.21 12.51
CA ARG A 65 -19.55 3.40 12.46
C ARG A 65 -18.69 3.49 11.18
N GLY A 66 -18.84 2.53 10.26
CA GLY A 66 -18.04 2.43 9.05
C GLY A 66 -16.94 1.37 9.15
N ILE A 67 -16.20 1.19 8.05
CA ILE A 67 -15.15 0.17 7.93
C ILE A 67 -13.97 0.55 8.83
N GLU A 68 -13.64 -0.32 9.80
CA GLU A 68 -12.46 -0.19 10.65
C GLU A 68 -11.25 -0.86 9.99
N PHE A 69 -10.11 -0.16 10.01
CA PHE A 69 -8.85 -0.60 9.45
C PHE A 69 -7.84 -0.82 10.58
N TYR A 70 -7.03 -1.87 10.47
CA TYR A 70 -6.01 -2.22 11.45
C TYR A 70 -4.61 -2.04 10.85
N ASP A 71 -3.72 -1.39 11.58
CA ASP A 71 -2.29 -1.34 11.23
C ASP A 71 -1.72 -2.76 11.18
N TYR A 72 -0.94 -3.07 10.14
CA TYR A 72 -0.13 -4.29 10.17
C TYR A 72 1.03 -4.13 11.16
N THR A 73 1.12 -5.03 12.13
CA THR A 73 2.14 -5.00 13.17
C THR A 73 2.99 -6.27 13.18
N GLU A 74 4.26 -6.13 13.51
CA GLU A 74 5.17 -7.26 13.75
C GLU A 74 5.89 -7.02 15.08
N GLY A 75 5.87 -8.01 15.98
CA GLY A 75 6.46 -7.85 17.31
C GLY A 75 5.84 -6.71 18.14
N GLY A 76 4.55 -6.43 17.95
CA GLY A 76 3.82 -5.39 18.68
C GLY A 76 4.08 -3.96 18.21
N ARG A 77 4.73 -3.76 17.05
CA ARG A 77 4.98 -2.45 16.46
C ARG A 77 4.48 -2.39 15.03
N THR A 78 3.92 -1.24 14.63
CA THR A 78 3.52 -1.00 13.23
C THR A 78 4.71 -1.25 12.31
N ARG A 79 4.51 -2.13 11.34
CA ARG A 79 5.56 -2.54 10.42
C ARG A 79 5.75 -1.47 9.37
N ILE A 80 6.98 -0.97 9.28
CA ILE A 80 7.42 -0.09 8.19
C ILE A 80 8.14 -0.94 7.14
N PHE A 81 7.55 -1.05 5.96
CA PHE A 81 8.21 -1.70 4.83
C PHE A 81 9.15 -0.71 4.17
N ARG A 82 10.37 -1.18 3.89
CA ARG A 82 11.31 -0.42 3.08
C ARG A 82 10.82 -0.44 1.64
N GLY A 83 10.58 0.75 1.13
CA GLY A 83 10.42 1.02 -0.28
C GLY A 83 11.78 1.19 -0.96
N TYR A 84 11.79 2.02 -1.98
CA TYR A 84 12.81 2.02 -3.01
C TYR A 84 14.04 2.87 -2.68
N ARG A 85 15.20 2.45 -3.20
CA ARG A 85 16.40 3.28 -3.34
C ARG A 85 16.62 3.80 -4.77
N ASP A 86 15.78 3.38 -5.73
CA ASP A 86 15.85 3.75 -7.15
C ASP A 86 14.44 3.70 -7.81
N ARG A 87 14.32 3.92 -9.13
CA ARG A 87 13.01 3.96 -9.81
C ARG A 87 12.48 2.57 -10.28
N GLU A 88 13.30 1.51 -10.30
CA GLU A 88 12.98 0.27 -11.03
C GLU A 88 12.89 -1.00 -10.20
N THR A 89 13.59 -1.08 -9.07
CA THR A 89 13.84 -2.33 -8.35
C THR A 89 12.68 -2.79 -7.44
N ALA A 90 11.84 -3.71 -7.95
CA ALA A 90 10.84 -4.48 -7.18
C ALA A 90 11.32 -4.91 -5.78
N VAL A 91 10.84 -4.27 -4.70
CA VAL A 91 11.10 -4.74 -3.33
C VAL A 91 9.96 -5.62 -2.88
N LYS A 92 10.24 -6.93 -2.82
CA LYS A 92 9.36 -7.95 -2.24
C LYS A 92 9.61 -8.02 -0.74
N SER A 93 8.53 -8.00 0.04
CA SER A 93 8.56 -8.17 1.50
C SER A 93 7.60 -9.29 1.87
N ALA A 94 8.13 -10.33 2.51
CA ALA A 94 7.31 -11.32 3.19
C ALA A 94 6.73 -10.72 4.48
N LEU A 95 5.50 -11.09 4.79
CA LEU A 95 4.89 -10.81 6.08
C LEU A 95 5.37 -11.87 7.06
N SER A 96 5.73 -11.47 8.29
CA SER A 96 6.12 -12.43 9.33
C SER A 96 5.00 -13.42 9.68
N GLN A 97 3.75 -13.01 9.49
CA GLN A 97 2.54 -13.82 9.62
C GLN A 97 1.58 -13.48 8.48
N PRO A 98 0.98 -14.49 7.81
CA PRO A 98 -0.06 -14.23 6.83
C PRO A 98 -1.26 -13.53 7.47
N ILE A 99 -1.85 -12.57 6.74
CA ILE A 99 -3.05 -11.84 7.16
C ILE A 99 -4.18 -12.14 6.19
N VAL A 100 -5.40 -12.32 6.71
CA VAL A 100 -6.60 -12.42 5.88
C VAL A 100 -7.15 -11.02 5.70
N LEU A 101 -7.34 -10.59 4.45
CA LEU A 101 -7.86 -9.26 4.14
C LEU A 101 -8.70 -9.25 2.87
N ARG A 102 -9.61 -8.27 2.79
CA ARG A 102 -10.37 -7.92 1.60
C ARG A 102 -10.05 -6.50 1.14
N PHE A 103 -9.81 -5.60 2.09
CA PHE A 103 -9.43 -4.22 1.84
C PHE A 103 -8.05 -3.98 2.43
N LEU A 104 -7.20 -3.27 1.68
CA LEU A 104 -5.84 -2.96 2.07
C LEU A 104 -5.52 -1.53 1.64
N ARG A 105 -4.93 -0.75 2.55
CA ARG A 105 -4.44 0.60 2.29
C ARG A 105 -2.93 0.63 2.44
N PHE A 106 -2.27 1.23 1.46
CA PHE A 106 -0.84 1.54 1.48
C PHE A 106 -0.66 3.03 1.78
N TYR A 107 0.09 3.33 2.83
CA TYR A 107 0.40 4.70 3.25
C TYR A 107 1.90 4.96 3.03
N PRO A 108 2.28 5.85 2.09
CA PRO A 108 3.62 6.41 2.04
C PRO A 108 3.97 7.09 3.35
N THR A 109 5.07 6.67 3.98
CA THR A 109 5.60 7.30 5.20
C THR A 109 6.85 8.13 4.93
N ARG A 110 7.53 7.89 3.80
CA ARG A 110 8.65 8.70 3.34
C ARG A 110 8.79 8.59 1.83
N TRP A 111 9.10 9.69 1.15
CA TRP A 111 9.25 9.72 -0.30
C TRP A 111 10.32 10.73 -0.74
N TYR A 112 10.79 10.59 -1.97
CA TYR A 112 11.57 11.60 -2.68
C TYR A 112 10.66 12.36 -3.63
N GLU A 113 10.68 13.70 -3.56
CA GLU A 113 9.81 14.63 -4.26
C GLU A 113 8.30 14.44 -4.00
N TYR A 114 7.69 13.37 -4.53
CA TYR A 114 6.28 13.02 -4.34
C TYR A 114 6.10 11.51 -4.10
N PRO A 115 5.05 11.12 -3.36
CA PRO A 115 4.71 9.70 -3.17
C PRO A 115 4.14 9.10 -4.46
N GLY A 116 4.88 8.12 -5.01
CA GLY A 116 4.45 7.27 -6.11
C GLY A 116 4.45 5.80 -5.70
N LEU A 117 3.39 5.06 -6.08
CA LEU A 117 3.20 3.65 -5.73
C LEU A 117 2.63 2.83 -6.90
N ARG A 118 3.20 1.64 -7.07
CA ARG A 118 2.65 0.45 -7.73
C ARG A 118 2.75 -0.67 -6.72
N VAL A 119 1.78 -1.57 -6.67
CA VAL A 119 1.75 -2.61 -5.64
C VAL A 119 1.32 -3.93 -6.24
N GLU A 120 1.84 -5.02 -5.69
CA GLU A 120 1.44 -6.39 -5.99
C GLU A 120 1.33 -7.14 -4.66
N LEU A 121 0.35 -8.04 -4.56
CA LEU A 121 0.09 -8.85 -3.37
C LEU A 121 0.37 -10.31 -3.68
N TYR A 122 0.90 -11.04 -2.70
CA TYR A 122 1.18 -12.47 -2.79
C TYR A 122 0.41 -13.21 -1.69
N GLY A 123 -0.21 -14.34 -2.05
CA GLY A 123 -1.13 -15.09 -1.20
C GLY A 123 -1.53 -16.41 -1.81
#